data_AF-A0A1I5H2Q7-F1
#
_entry.id   AF-A0A1I5H2Q7-F1
#
_cell.length_a   1.000
_cell.length_b   1.000
_cell.length_c   1.000
_cell.angle_alpha   90.00
_cell.angle_beta   90.00
_cell.angle_gamma   90.00
#
_symmetry.space_group_name_H-M   'P 1'
#
loop_
_entity.id
_entity.type
_entity.pdbx_description
1 polymer ?
#
loop_
_entity_poly.entity_id
_entity_poly.type
_entity_poly.pdbx_seq_one_letter_code
_entity_poly.pdbx_strand_id
1 'polypeptide(L)'
;MAAENSYIKQFPDLMAGKKVLYCHGFASSGQSGTVTRLRSVMPNARVIAPDLPINPHEAIALLHHICEAEAPDLIIGTSMGGMYTEQLRGFDRICINPALEIAETMREHGMTGTQQFQNPRLDGIQEFYVDKALVKAYREVSEQRFIGITPEDEQRVYGLFGDKDDLVDTMGIFCEHYSQATHFHGAHRMDDQSYMHSVVPVIRWIDDKQEKRQRPIIYIGIETMMDSYQKPVSSVQKAVRLLIEHYEVFFVAPPPLHGGWTEMAWLDDYINVPAWRHTIFTPRRELLYGDYLITSPRQEKSEGSLATLLEYGSDTFKTWEDIIEYFSHLGGQ
;
A
#
# COMPACT_ATOMS: atom_id res chain seq x y z
N MET A 1 19.08 9.15 -24.47
CA MET A 1 18.70 7.74 -24.29
C MET A 1 19.15 7.34 -22.91
N ALA A 2 18.24 7.40 -21.93
CA ALA A 2 18.54 6.97 -20.57
C ALA A 2 18.57 5.44 -20.56
N ALA A 3 19.60 4.86 -19.98
CA ALA A 3 19.72 3.42 -19.81
C ALA A 3 18.47 2.92 -19.06
N GLU A 4 17.72 2.01 -19.70
CA GLU A 4 16.70 1.21 -19.03
C GLU A 4 17.38 0.49 -17.86
N ASN A 5 17.03 0.89 -16.64
CA ASN A 5 17.51 0.22 -15.46
C ASN A 5 16.74 -1.11 -15.37
N SER A 6 17.35 -2.19 -15.86
CA SER A 6 16.76 -3.52 -16.07
C SER A 6 16.34 -4.28 -14.79
N TYR A 7 16.15 -3.57 -13.66
CA TYR A 7 15.92 -4.16 -12.33
C TYR A 7 14.63 -3.70 -11.64
N ILE A 8 13.86 -2.77 -12.22
CA ILE A 8 12.59 -2.34 -11.64
C ILE A 8 11.44 -3.11 -12.30
N LYS A 9 10.75 -3.95 -11.52
CA LYS A 9 9.56 -4.65 -11.98
C LYS A 9 8.45 -3.65 -12.32
N GLN A 10 7.89 -3.78 -13.52
CA GLN A 10 6.84 -2.92 -14.04
C GLN A 10 5.52 -3.68 -14.13
N PHE A 11 4.40 -2.97 -14.02
CA PHE A 11 3.04 -3.47 -14.22
C PHE A 11 2.33 -2.57 -15.24
N PRO A 12 2.50 -2.81 -16.55
CA PRO A 12 1.91 -1.97 -17.59
C PRO A 12 0.39 -1.86 -17.54
N ASP A 13 -0.30 -2.88 -17.05
CA ASP A 13 -1.77 -2.89 -16.95
C ASP A 13 -2.29 -2.18 -15.69
N LEU A 14 -1.44 -1.98 -14.68
CA LEU A 14 -1.84 -1.36 -13.41
C LEU A 14 -2.07 0.13 -13.62
N MET A 15 -3.30 0.60 -13.36
CA MET A 15 -3.72 1.99 -13.60
C MET A 15 -3.51 2.45 -15.06
N ALA A 16 -3.55 1.52 -16.02
CA ALA A 16 -3.32 1.84 -17.43
C ALA A 16 -4.35 2.85 -17.95
N GLY A 17 -3.88 3.94 -18.57
CA GLY A 17 -4.72 5.01 -19.09
C GLY A 17 -5.28 5.96 -18.02
N LYS A 18 -5.05 5.68 -16.74
CA LYS A 18 -5.53 6.49 -15.61
C LYS A 18 -4.54 7.58 -15.22
N LYS A 19 -5.02 8.57 -14.47
CA LYS A 19 -4.23 9.67 -13.91
C LYS A 19 -3.98 9.44 -12.44
N VAL A 20 -2.71 9.54 -12.03
CA VAL A 20 -2.29 9.41 -10.62
C VAL A 20 -1.68 10.72 -10.17
N LEU A 21 -2.28 11.39 -9.21
CA LEU A 21 -1.72 12.58 -8.57
C LEU A 21 -0.82 12.16 -7.40
N TYR A 22 0.41 12.65 -7.37
CA TYR A 22 1.33 12.43 -6.25
C TYR A 22 1.59 13.71 -5.48
N CYS A 23 1.33 13.67 -4.17
CA CYS A 23 1.59 14.74 -3.22
C CYS A 23 2.86 14.42 -2.42
N HIS A 24 3.96 15.14 -2.66
CA HIS A 24 5.22 14.89 -1.99
C HIS A 24 5.27 15.43 -0.54
N GLY A 25 6.21 14.91 0.25
CA GLY A 25 6.43 15.34 1.63
C GLY A 25 7.09 16.72 1.78
N PHE A 26 7.24 17.17 3.02
CA PHE A 26 7.93 18.42 3.35
C PHE A 26 9.38 18.40 2.86
N ALA A 27 9.88 19.53 2.36
CA ALA A 27 11.21 19.67 1.77
C ALA A 27 11.51 18.68 0.61
N SER A 28 10.50 18.10 -0.03
CA SER A 28 10.64 17.27 -1.25
C SER A 28 10.14 18.02 -2.49
N SER A 29 10.03 17.33 -3.62
CA SER A 29 9.58 17.88 -4.90
C SER A 29 8.87 16.81 -5.77
N GLY A 30 8.25 17.25 -6.85
CA GLY A 30 7.69 16.43 -7.92
C GLY A 30 8.74 15.65 -8.72
N GLN A 31 10.03 15.80 -8.38
CA GLN A 31 11.16 15.08 -8.96
C GLN A 31 11.77 14.06 -7.98
N SER A 32 11.08 13.73 -6.90
CA SER A 32 11.56 12.74 -5.92
C SER A 32 11.68 11.32 -6.49
N GLY A 33 12.50 10.49 -5.84
CA GLY A 33 12.66 9.08 -6.22
C GLY A 33 11.34 8.29 -6.21
N THR A 34 10.38 8.66 -5.35
CA THR A 34 9.04 8.06 -5.33
C THR A 34 8.28 8.33 -6.62
N VAL A 35 8.40 9.52 -7.21
CA VAL A 35 7.76 9.85 -8.49
C VAL A 35 8.37 9.03 -9.63
N THR A 36 9.70 8.90 -9.65
CA THR A 36 10.40 8.04 -10.62
C THR A 36 9.94 6.59 -10.48
N ARG A 37 9.77 6.10 -9.25
CA ARG A 37 9.25 4.76 -8.98
C ARG A 37 7.82 4.58 -9.47
N LEU A 38 6.92 5.50 -9.14
CA LEU A 38 5.52 5.48 -9.60
C LEU A 38 5.44 5.34 -11.13
N ARG A 39 6.21 6.17 -11.86
CA ARG A 39 6.29 6.13 -13.32
C ARG A 39 6.89 4.84 -13.86
N SER A 40 7.85 4.24 -13.15
CA SER A 40 8.47 2.98 -13.57
C SER A 40 7.55 1.79 -13.33
N VAL A 41 6.86 1.76 -12.20
CA VAL A 41 5.97 0.66 -11.78
C VAL A 41 4.67 0.67 -12.59
N MET A 42 4.12 1.84 -12.91
CA MET A 42 2.88 2.00 -13.70
C MET A 42 3.17 2.82 -14.98
N PRO A 43 3.89 2.24 -15.96
CA PRO A 43 4.39 2.98 -17.12
C PRO A 43 3.28 3.53 -18.03
N ASN A 44 2.09 2.93 -18.00
CA ASN A 44 0.93 3.38 -18.78
C ASN A 44 -0.03 4.29 -17.99
N ALA A 45 0.30 4.63 -16.74
CA ALA A 45 -0.44 5.62 -15.96
C ALA A 45 0.18 7.02 -16.17
N ARG A 46 -0.66 8.06 -16.22
CA ARG A 46 -0.19 9.45 -16.25
C ARG A 46 0.06 9.94 -14.82
N VAL A 47 1.31 9.93 -14.38
CA VAL A 47 1.72 10.44 -13.05
C VAL A 47 1.89 11.97 -13.07
N ILE A 48 1.00 12.66 -12.38
CA ILE A 48 1.01 14.11 -12.15
C ILE A 48 1.66 14.35 -10.79
N ALA A 49 2.81 15.03 -10.76
CA ALA A 49 3.56 15.30 -9.54
C ALA A 49 4.08 16.74 -9.57
N PRO A 50 3.29 17.72 -9.13
CA PRO A 50 3.72 19.11 -9.09
C PRO A 50 4.75 19.33 -7.97
N ASP A 51 5.55 20.38 -8.10
CA ASP A 51 6.28 20.92 -6.97
C ASP A 51 5.29 21.73 -6.12
N LEU A 52 5.07 21.29 -4.88
CA LEU A 52 4.17 21.98 -3.96
C LEU A 52 4.81 23.28 -3.47
N PRO A 53 4.05 24.39 -3.43
CA PRO A 53 4.44 25.61 -2.73
C PRO A 53 4.81 25.35 -1.27
N ILE A 54 5.71 26.18 -0.74
CA ILE A 54 6.09 26.12 0.68
C ILE A 54 4.93 26.61 1.55
N ASN A 55 4.19 27.61 1.08
CA ASN A 55 3.00 28.12 1.76
C ASN A 55 1.88 27.07 1.67
N PRO A 56 1.40 26.54 2.81
CA PRO A 56 0.45 25.45 2.81
C PRO A 56 -0.92 25.82 2.24
N HIS A 57 -1.33 27.09 2.35
CA HIS A 57 -2.59 27.57 1.77
C HIS A 57 -2.52 27.60 0.24
N GLU A 58 -1.39 27.99 -0.33
CA GLU A 58 -1.15 27.93 -1.77
C GLU A 58 -1.04 26.49 -2.26
N ALA A 59 -0.41 25.61 -1.48
CA ALA A 59 -0.27 24.20 -1.82
C ALA A 59 -1.61 23.47 -1.90
N ILE A 60 -2.49 23.61 -0.90
CA ILE A 60 -3.81 22.97 -0.94
C ILE A 60 -4.70 23.56 -2.04
N ALA A 61 -4.62 24.88 -2.29
CA ALA A 61 -5.34 25.53 -3.38
C ALA A 61 -4.87 25.01 -4.76
N LEU A 62 -3.56 24.84 -4.97
CA LEU A 62 -3.00 24.23 -6.18
C LEU A 62 -3.51 22.80 -6.35
N LEU A 63 -3.52 22.01 -5.27
CA LEU A 63 -3.97 20.62 -5.33
C LEU A 63 -5.46 20.51 -5.67
N HIS A 64 -6.33 21.35 -5.08
CA HIS A 64 -7.74 21.42 -5.48
C HIS A 64 -7.90 21.79 -6.95
N HIS A 65 -7.16 22.79 -7.43
CA HIS A 65 -7.19 23.18 -8.84
C HIS A 65 -6.77 22.04 -9.78
N ILE A 66 -5.72 21.30 -9.42
CA ILE A 66 -5.29 20.11 -10.19
C ILE A 66 -6.37 19.04 -10.16
N CYS A 67 -6.99 18.77 -9.02
CA CYS A 67 -8.10 17.82 -8.92
C CYS A 67 -9.28 18.21 -9.82
N GLU A 68 -9.65 19.48 -9.86
CA GLU A 68 -10.70 20.00 -10.74
C GLU A 68 -10.33 19.90 -12.23
N ALA A 69 -9.10 20.27 -12.59
CA ALA A 69 -8.66 20.32 -13.98
C ALA A 69 -8.33 18.95 -14.57
N GLU A 70 -7.74 18.07 -13.76
CA GLU A 70 -7.23 16.78 -14.23
C GLU A 70 -8.10 15.60 -13.82
N ALA A 71 -8.92 15.71 -12.78
CA ALA A 71 -9.76 14.64 -12.24
C ALA A 71 -8.99 13.31 -12.09
N PRO A 72 -8.00 13.24 -11.17
CA PRO A 72 -7.18 12.04 -10.99
C PRO A 72 -8.02 10.84 -10.56
N ASP A 73 -7.69 9.65 -11.06
CA ASP A 73 -8.33 8.40 -10.63
C ASP A 73 -7.80 7.93 -9.27
N LEU A 74 -6.59 8.34 -8.91
CA LEU A 74 -5.95 8.01 -7.65
C LEU A 74 -5.04 9.16 -7.19
N ILE A 75 -5.08 9.46 -5.89
CA ILE A 75 -4.15 10.41 -5.26
C ILE A 75 -3.30 9.66 -4.23
N ILE A 76 -1.99 9.81 -4.30
CA ILE A 76 -1.04 9.19 -3.37
C ILE A 76 -0.23 10.29 -2.70
N GLY A 77 -0.20 10.29 -1.37
CA GLY A 77 0.54 11.27 -0.58
C GLY A 77 1.43 10.64 0.47
N THR A 78 2.65 11.17 0.61
CA THR A 78 3.60 10.73 1.64
C THR A 78 3.87 11.84 2.64
N SER A 79 3.98 11.54 3.95
CA SER A 79 4.35 12.54 4.97
C SER A 79 3.38 13.75 4.94
N MET A 80 3.89 14.98 4.87
CA MET A 80 3.07 16.19 4.64
C MET A 80 2.15 16.08 3.41
N GLY A 81 2.60 15.42 2.34
CA GLY A 81 1.75 15.17 1.17
C GLY A 81 0.57 14.26 1.47
N GLY A 82 0.71 13.33 2.43
CA GLY A 82 -0.38 12.50 2.93
C GLY A 82 -1.42 13.31 3.71
N MET A 83 -1.02 14.37 4.41
CA MET A 83 -1.93 15.32 5.06
C MET A 83 -2.80 16.06 4.04
N TYR A 84 -2.22 16.56 2.96
CA TYR A 84 -3.01 17.18 1.89
C TYR A 84 -3.87 16.16 1.16
N THR A 85 -3.31 14.99 0.87
CA THR A 85 -4.03 13.90 0.19
C THR A 85 -5.26 13.50 0.96
N GLU A 86 -5.17 13.39 2.29
CA GLU A 86 -6.33 13.15 3.13
C GLU A 86 -7.43 14.14 2.79
N GLN A 87 -7.17 15.45 2.70
CA GLN A 87 -8.15 16.53 2.47
C GLN A 87 -8.82 16.54 1.07
N LEU A 88 -8.29 15.82 0.08
CA LEU A 88 -8.78 15.84 -1.31
C LEU A 88 -9.97 14.88 -1.52
N ARG A 89 -11.13 15.25 -0.99
CA ARG A 89 -12.40 14.48 -1.03
C ARG A 89 -12.84 14.10 -2.44
N GLY A 90 -13.62 13.03 -2.55
CA GLY A 90 -14.22 12.58 -3.80
C GLY A 90 -13.33 11.72 -4.69
N PHE A 91 -12.08 11.50 -4.29
CA PHE A 91 -11.11 10.68 -5.02
C PHE A 91 -10.65 9.47 -4.19
N ASP A 92 -10.28 8.39 -4.88
CA ASP A 92 -9.53 7.31 -4.23
C ASP A 92 -8.15 7.81 -3.82
N ARG A 93 -7.74 7.48 -2.59
CA ARG A 93 -6.59 8.08 -1.90
C ARG A 93 -5.79 7.04 -1.14
N ILE A 94 -4.47 7.16 -1.21
CA ILE A 94 -3.54 6.44 -0.35
C ILE A 94 -2.67 7.45 0.41
N CYS A 95 -2.85 7.48 1.72
CA CYS A 95 -2.09 8.29 2.66
C CYS A 95 -1.00 7.44 3.31
N ILE A 96 0.26 7.72 2.99
CA ILE A 96 1.42 6.95 3.44
C ILE A 96 2.17 7.78 4.49
N ASN A 97 2.32 7.23 5.69
CA ASN A 97 2.94 7.91 6.84
C ASN A 97 2.48 9.37 6.94
N PRO A 98 1.15 9.66 6.90
CA PRO A 98 0.68 11.02 6.73
C PRO A 98 1.07 11.85 7.95
N ALA A 99 1.71 13.01 7.73
CA ALA A 99 2.03 13.97 8.78
C ALA A 99 0.78 14.76 9.17
N LEU A 100 -0.19 14.04 9.73
CA LEU A 100 -1.48 14.54 10.19
C LEU A 100 -1.37 15.43 11.43
N GLU A 101 -0.19 15.85 11.84
CA GLU A 101 0.04 16.96 12.78
C GLU A 101 1.33 17.72 12.43
N ILE A 102 1.57 18.00 11.13
CA ILE A 102 2.85 18.53 10.63
C ILE A 102 3.43 19.73 11.39
N ALA A 103 2.60 20.63 11.91
CA ALA A 103 3.08 21.77 12.71
C ALA A 103 3.74 21.33 14.04
N GLU A 104 3.23 20.28 14.68
CA GLU A 104 3.84 19.67 15.86
C GLU A 104 5.11 18.91 15.45
N THR A 105 5.06 18.12 14.38
CA THR A 105 6.22 17.41 13.82
C THR A 105 7.38 18.37 13.53
N MET A 106 7.10 19.53 12.93
CA MET A 106 8.11 20.55 12.65
C MET A 106 8.78 21.08 13.92
N ARG A 107 8.01 21.26 15.00
CA ARG A 107 8.51 21.76 16.28
C ARG A 107 9.36 20.71 16.99
N GLU A 108 8.89 19.47 17.04
CA GLU A 108 9.54 18.36 17.75
C GLU A 108 10.87 17.96 17.12
N HIS A 109 10.93 17.98 15.78
CA HIS A 109 12.11 17.58 15.02
C HIS A 109 12.97 18.75 14.55
N GLY A 110 12.76 19.96 15.11
CA GLY A 110 13.62 21.11 14.85
C GLY A 110 13.63 21.60 13.39
N MET A 111 12.53 21.44 12.66
CA MET A 111 12.41 21.81 11.23
C MET A 111 12.18 23.32 11.01
N THR A 112 12.53 24.16 11.99
CA THR A 112 12.46 25.63 11.89
C THR A 112 13.77 26.22 11.36
N GLY A 113 13.73 27.43 10.82
CA GLY A 113 14.90 28.09 10.24
C GLY A 113 15.16 27.68 8.79
N THR A 114 16.40 27.82 8.32
CA THR A 114 16.76 27.46 6.94
C THR A 114 16.69 25.95 6.74
N GLN A 115 15.88 25.53 5.76
CA GLN A 115 15.72 24.16 5.32
C GLN A 115 16.17 24.03 3.87
N GLN A 116 16.63 22.84 3.51
CA GLN A 116 17.01 22.51 2.14
C GLN A 116 16.04 21.51 1.55
N PHE A 117 15.65 21.73 0.29
CA PHE A 117 14.96 20.71 -0.47
C PHE A 117 15.89 19.51 -0.68
N GLN A 118 15.34 18.30 -0.58
CA GLN A 118 16.08 17.05 -0.72
C GLN A 118 16.20 16.60 -2.18
N ASN A 119 15.40 17.22 -3.05
CA ASN A 119 15.31 16.93 -4.46
C ASN A 119 15.33 18.25 -5.24
N PRO A 120 15.81 18.27 -6.49
CA PRO A 120 15.72 19.45 -7.34
C PRO A 120 14.26 19.89 -7.54
N ARG A 121 14.05 21.21 -7.61
CA ARG A 121 12.76 21.82 -7.98
C ARG A 121 12.79 22.35 -9.39
N LEU A 122 11.62 22.43 -10.03
CA LEU A 122 11.41 22.99 -11.36
C LEU A 122 11.69 24.49 -11.41
N ASP A 123 11.41 25.19 -10.31
CA ASP A 123 11.70 26.63 -10.13
C ASP A 123 13.18 26.93 -9.83
N GLY A 124 14.01 25.90 -9.62
CA GLY A 124 15.42 26.02 -9.28
C GLY A 124 15.71 26.46 -7.83
N ILE A 125 14.68 26.66 -7.00
CA ILE A 125 14.85 27.03 -5.59
C ILE A 125 15.26 25.78 -4.80
N GLN A 126 16.37 25.86 -4.06
CA GLN A 126 16.89 24.72 -3.29
C GLN A 126 16.81 24.93 -1.76
N GLU A 127 16.57 26.15 -1.31
CA GLU A 127 16.50 26.49 0.11
C GLU A 127 15.25 27.31 0.40
N PHE A 128 14.74 27.17 1.62
CA PHE A 128 13.62 27.97 2.11
C PHE A 128 13.72 28.16 3.62
N TYR A 129 13.00 29.16 4.14
CA TYR A 129 13.03 29.49 5.56
C TYR A 129 11.70 29.17 6.22
N VAL A 130 11.76 28.48 7.36
CA VAL A 130 10.60 28.13 8.17
C VAL A 130 10.55 29.03 9.39
N ASP A 131 9.70 30.04 9.33
CA ASP A 131 9.43 30.94 10.45
C ASP A 131 8.18 30.50 11.23
N LYS A 132 7.87 31.24 12.31
CA LYS A 132 6.68 30.98 13.14
C LYS A 132 5.37 31.17 12.38
N ALA A 133 5.34 32.07 11.38
CA ALA A 133 4.14 32.32 10.60
C ALA A 133 3.83 31.14 9.68
N LEU A 134 4.86 30.55 9.06
CA LEU A 134 4.74 29.36 8.24
C LEU A 134 4.28 28.16 9.06
N VAL A 135 4.86 27.92 10.23
CA VAL A 135 4.40 26.84 11.15
C VAL A 135 2.93 27.04 11.54
N LYS A 136 2.51 28.28 11.80
CA LYS A 136 1.10 28.60 12.08
C LYS A 136 0.20 28.31 10.87
N ALA A 137 0.61 28.71 9.67
CA ALA A 137 -0.14 28.43 8.45
C ALA A 137 -0.29 26.92 8.21
N TYR A 138 0.77 26.14 8.49
CA TYR A 138 0.68 24.68 8.44
C TYR A 138 -0.35 24.18 9.43
N ARG A 139 -0.33 24.64 10.70
CA ARG A 139 -1.34 24.27 11.69
C ARG A 139 -2.76 24.52 11.19
N GLU A 140 -3.05 25.72 10.67
CA GLU A 140 -4.38 26.12 10.18
C GLU A 140 -4.92 25.20 9.07
N VAL A 141 -4.09 24.92 8.04
CA VAL A 141 -4.49 24.01 6.95
C VAL A 141 -4.65 22.59 7.46
N SER A 142 -3.81 22.20 8.40
CA SER A 142 -3.82 20.89 9.00
C SER A 142 -5.09 20.67 9.85
N GLU A 143 -5.62 21.70 10.50
CA GLU A 143 -6.89 21.63 11.24
C GLU A 143 -8.12 21.38 10.35
N GLN A 144 -7.99 21.49 9.02
CA GLN A 144 -9.07 21.17 8.07
C GLN A 144 -9.18 19.68 7.72
N ARG A 145 -8.23 18.85 8.18
CA ARG A 145 -8.30 17.39 8.03
C ARG A 145 -9.60 16.85 8.62
N PHE A 146 -10.06 15.73 8.06
CA PHE A 146 -11.26 15.01 8.50
C PHE A 146 -12.60 15.79 8.44
N ILE A 147 -12.61 17.04 7.96
CA ILE A 147 -13.86 17.78 7.74
C ILE A 147 -14.60 17.20 6.53
N GLY A 148 -15.94 17.10 6.64
CA GLY A 148 -16.80 16.75 5.51
C GLY A 148 -16.68 15.31 5.02
N ILE A 149 -16.21 14.38 5.86
CA ILE A 149 -16.19 12.95 5.52
C ILE A 149 -17.63 12.45 5.38
N THR A 150 -17.92 11.81 4.26
CA THR A 150 -19.19 11.08 4.04
C THR A 150 -18.91 9.57 4.10
N PRO A 151 -19.93 8.72 4.34
CA PRO A 151 -19.74 7.27 4.35
C PRO A 151 -19.13 6.72 3.04
N GLU A 152 -19.42 7.37 1.92
CA GLU A 152 -18.85 6.98 0.63
C GLU A 152 -17.40 7.46 0.46
N ASP A 153 -17.08 8.65 0.98
CA ASP A 153 -15.72 9.19 0.98
C ASP A 153 -14.78 8.37 1.89
N GLU A 154 -15.28 7.91 3.03
CA GLU A 154 -14.55 7.06 3.98
C GLU A 154 -14.01 5.79 3.30
N GLN A 155 -14.78 5.19 2.40
CA GLN A 155 -14.42 3.97 1.68
C GLN A 155 -13.39 4.18 0.56
N ARG A 156 -13.00 5.43 0.28
CA ARG A 156 -12.05 5.79 -0.78
C ARG A 156 -10.63 6.06 -0.26
N VAL A 157 -10.41 6.07 1.06
CA VAL A 157 -9.12 6.42 1.65
C VAL A 157 -8.48 5.21 2.30
N TYR A 158 -7.22 4.95 1.97
CA TYR A 158 -6.37 3.98 2.63
C TYR A 158 -5.23 4.69 3.38
N GLY A 159 -5.00 4.32 4.63
CA GLY A 159 -3.86 4.76 5.43
C GLY A 159 -2.81 3.65 5.58
N LEU A 160 -1.56 3.94 5.24
CA LEU A 160 -0.42 3.01 5.37
C LEU A 160 0.62 3.61 6.31
N PHE A 161 0.93 2.90 7.41
CA PHE A 161 1.75 3.42 8.50
C PHE A 161 2.97 2.53 8.79
N GLY A 162 4.17 3.08 8.70
CA GLY A 162 5.42 2.35 8.91
C GLY A 162 5.55 1.92 10.37
N ASP A 163 5.82 0.64 10.60
CA ASP A 163 6.05 0.06 11.94
C ASP A 163 7.36 0.55 12.60
N LYS A 164 8.23 1.19 11.82
CA LYS A 164 9.50 1.79 12.24
C LYS A 164 9.55 3.28 11.91
N ASP A 165 8.40 3.92 11.74
CA ASP A 165 8.34 5.38 11.61
C ASP A 165 8.63 6.04 12.95
N ASP A 166 9.74 6.76 13.03
CA ASP A 166 10.18 7.50 14.21
C ASP A 166 9.89 9.01 14.10
N LEU A 167 9.31 9.44 12.98
CA LEU A 167 9.05 10.85 12.70
C LEU A 167 7.59 11.22 12.96
N VAL A 168 6.65 10.37 12.52
CA VAL A 168 5.22 10.59 12.68
C VAL A 168 4.52 9.33 13.17
N ASP A 169 3.65 9.50 14.16
CA ASP A 169 2.73 8.45 14.63
C ASP A 169 1.32 9.01 14.63
N THR A 170 0.59 8.74 13.56
CA THR A 170 -0.73 9.33 13.30
C THR A 170 -1.78 8.29 12.94
N MET A 171 -1.48 6.99 13.10
CA MET A 171 -2.44 5.93 12.81
C MET A 171 -3.65 6.00 13.74
N GLY A 172 -3.42 6.26 15.03
CA GLY A 172 -4.49 6.39 16.02
C GLY A 172 -5.55 7.41 15.59
N ILE A 173 -5.11 8.64 15.29
CA ILE A 173 -6.01 9.73 14.85
C ILE A 173 -6.65 9.46 13.48
N PHE A 174 -5.96 8.76 12.57
CA PHE A 174 -6.56 8.39 11.28
C PHE A 174 -7.69 7.37 11.47
N CYS A 175 -7.50 6.39 12.35
CA CYS A 175 -8.46 5.33 12.65
C CYS A 175 -9.72 5.83 13.38
N GLU A 176 -9.70 7.01 13.99
CA GLU A 176 -10.90 7.66 14.53
C GLU A 176 -11.92 8.02 13.43
N HIS A 177 -11.45 8.15 12.18
CA HIS A 177 -12.25 8.64 11.06
C HIS A 177 -12.37 7.65 9.90
N TYR A 178 -11.37 6.79 9.69
CA TYR A 178 -11.31 5.87 8.56
C TYR A 178 -11.05 4.44 9.03
N SER A 179 -11.86 3.49 8.53
CA SER A 179 -11.69 2.07 8.85
C SER A 179 -10.55 1.37 8.08
N GLN A 180 -10.03 2.01 7.02
CA GLN A 180 -9.06 1.44 6.10
C GLN A 180 -7.64 1.89 6.43
N ALA A 181 -7.08 1.35 7.51
CA ALA A 181 -5.71 1.63 7.93
C ALA A 181 -4.97 0.34 8.26
N THR A 182 -3.70 0.26 7.88
CA THR A 182 -2.83 -0.85 8.25
C THR A 182 -1.38 -0.42 8.40
N HIS A 183 -0.63 -1.18 9.19
CA HIS A 183 0.81 -1.01 9.29
C HIS A 183 1.54 -1.67 8.13
N PHE A 184 2.69 -1.12 7.77
CA PHE A 184 3.65 -1.78 6.90
C PHE A 184 5.04 -1.87 7.51
N HIS A 185 5.81 -2.90 7.11
CA HIS A 185 7.20 -3.01 7.52
C HIS A 185 8.07 -1.96 6.82
N GLY A 186 8.46 -0.92 7.54
CA GLY A 186 9.24 0.17 6.98
C GLY A 186 9.31 1.40 7.87
N ALA A 187 10.27 2.27 7.55
CA ALA A 187 10.48 3.54 8.24
C ALA A 187 9.61 4.67 7.65
N HIS A 188 9.83 5.91 8.13
CA HIS A 188 9.12 7.09 7.62
C HIS A 188 9.23 7.26 6.10
N ARG A 189 10.45 7.06 5.56
CA ARG A 189 10.70 7.07 4.12
C ARG A 189 10.66 5.65 3.60
N MET A 190 9.81 5.42 2.61
CA MET A 190 9.71 4.13 1.97
C MET A 190 10.89 3.84 1.05
N ASP A 191 11.45 2.65 1.19
CA ASP A 191 12.37 2.07 0.22
C ASP A 191 11.62 1.30 -0.89
N ASP A 192 12.40 0.75 -1.83
CA ASP A 192 11.91 -0.07 -2.93
C ASP A 192 11.09 -1.27 -2.46
N GLN A 193 11.55 -1.92 -1.41
CA GLN A 193 10.95 -3.14 -0.92
C GLN A 193 9.61 -2.83 -0.27
N SER A 194 9.56 -1.93 0.72
CA SER A 194 8.31 -1.51 1.37
C SER A 194 7.30 -0.98 0.35
N TYR A 195 7.74 -0.27 -0.70
CA TYR A 195 6.83 0.18 -1.76
C TYR A 195 6.17 -0.95 -2.52
N MET A 196 6.97 -1.90 -3.02
CA MET A 196 6.46 -3.01 -3.81
C MET A 196 5.57 -3.94 -2.99
N HIS A 197 5.83 -4.07 -1.68
CA HIS A 197 5.10 -4.99 -0.80
C HIS A 197 3.87 -4.35 -0.15
N SER A 198 3.83 -3.03 0.01
CA SER A 198 2.82 -2.38 0.85
C SER A 198 1.95 -1.38 0.09
N VAL A 199 2.47 -0.69 -0.91
CA VAL A 199 1.68 0.30 -1.66
C VAL A 199 1.10 -0.30 -2.94
N VAL A 200 1.90 -1.05 -3.70
CA VAL A 200 1.44 -1.64 -4.97
C VAL A 200 0.21 -2.54 -4.81
N PRO A 201 0.10 -3.40 -3.77
CA PRO A 201 -1.13 -4.18 -3.56
C PRO A 201 -2.37 -3.30 -3.37
N VAL A 202 -2.25 -2.20 -2.64
CA VAL A 202 -3.38 -1.27 -2.40
C VAL A 202 -3.77 -0.54 -3.67
N ILE A 203 -2.80 -0.08 -4.47
CA ILE A 203 -3.07 0.49 -5.81
C ILE A 203 -3.84 -0.53 -6.65
N ARG A 204 -3.45 -1.80 -6.61
CA ARG A 204 -4.12 -2.87 -7.36
C ARG A 204 -5.56 -3.09 -6.90
N TRP A 205 -5.81 -3.10 -5.60
CA TRP A 205 -7.18 -3.21 -5.07
C TRP A 205 -8.07 -2.05 -5.53
N ILE A 206 -7.53 -0.83 -5.53
CA ILE A 206 -8.25 0.35 -6.04
C ILE A 206 -8.50 0.22 -7.54
N ASP A 207 -7.48 -0.12 -8.33
CA ASP A 207 -7.58 -0.31 -9.78
C ASP A 207 -8.63 -1.37 -10.14
N ASP A 208 -8.58 -2.54 -9.48
CA ASP A 208 -9.52 -3.63 -9.69
C ASP A 208 -10.96 -3.22 -9.33
N LYS A 209 -11.15 -2.50 -8.22
CA LYS A 209 -12.45 -1.98 -7.80
C LYS A 209 -13.03 -1.00 -8.82
N GLN A 210 -12.20 -0.08 -9.33
CA GLN A 210 -12.59 0.90 -10.34
C GLN A 210 -12.97 0.23 -11.67
N GLU A 211 -12.17 -0.75 -12.11
CA GLU A 211 -12.42 -1.51 -13.34
C GLU A 211 -13.48 -2.60 -13.19
N LYS A 212 -13.96 -2.85 -11.96
CA LYS A 212 -14.81 -4.00 -11.60
C LYS A 212 -14.19 -5.33 -12.05
N ARG A 213 -12.86 -5.42 -11.97
CA ARG A 213 -12.08 -6.60 -12.37
C ARG A 213 -12.32 -7.72 -11.37
N GLN A 214 -12.70 -8.89 -11.86
CA GLN A 214 -12.75 -10.12 -11.07
C GLN A 214 -11.51 -10.94 -11.38
N ARG A 215 -10.69 -11.20 -10.35
CA ARG A 215 -9.52 -12.07 -10.46
C ARG A 215 -9.90 -13.49 -10.04
N PRO A 216 -9.23 -14.53 -10.58
CA PRO A 216 -9.39 -15.86 -10.03
C PRO A 216 -8.90 -15.88 -8.57
N ILE A 217 -9.59 -16.64 -7.73
CA ILE A 217 -9.39 -16.66 -6.28
C ILE A 217 -8.45 -17.81 -5.91
N ILE A 218 -7.44 -17.49 -5.10
CA ILE A 218 -6.55 -18.49 -4.49
C ILE A 218 -6.66 -18.42 -2.98
N TYR A 219 -7.01 -19.54 -2.37
CA TYR A 219 -6.93 -19.75 -0.93
C TYR A 219 -5.60 -20.40 -0.55
N ILE A 220 -4.87 -19.81 0.40
CA ILE A 220 -3.62 -20.34 0.94
C ILE A 220 -3.82 -20.73 2.40
N GLY A 221 -3.80 -22.03 2.67
CA GLY A 221 -3.80 -22.54 4.05
C GLY A 221 -2.52 -22.11 4.77
N ILE A 222 -2.65 -21.40 5.89
CA ILE A 222 -1.51 -20.84 6.62
C ILE A 222 -0.52 -21.91 7.10
N GLU A 223 -0.97 -23.15 7.31
CA GLU A 223 -0.13 -24.28 7.68
C GLU A 223 0.90 -24.66 6.61
N THR A 224 0.66 -24.28 5.35
CA THR A 224 1.60 -24.51 4.24
C THR A 224 2.73 -23.47 4.21
N MET A 225 2.62 -22.43 5.02
CA MET A 225 3.51 -21.27 5.02
C MET A 225 4.54 -21.31 6.15
N MET A 226 4.33 -22.16 7.16
CA MET A 226 5.14 -22.23 8.36
C MET A 226 5.90 -23.56 8.48
N ASP A 227 7.13 -23.51 8.98
CA ASP A 227 7.85 -24.70 9.42
C ASP A 227 7.47 -25.12 10.86
N SER A 228 8.10 -26.17 11.39
CA SER A 228 7.86 -26.65 12.75
C SER A 228 8.24 -25.66 13.86
N TYR A 229 8.98 -24.60 13.53
CA TYR A 229 9.42 -23.53 14.44
C TYR A 229 8.63 -22.23 14.23
N GLN A 230 7.52 -22.27 13.48
CA GLN A 230 6.69 -21.11 13.12
C GLN A 230 7.46 -20.04 12.32
N LYS A 231 8.49 -20.44 11.57
CA LYS A 231 9.19 -19.58 10.63
C LYS A 231 8.67 -19.78 9.21
N PRO A 232 8.72 -18.75 8.35
CA PRO A 232 8.36 -18.90 6.95
C PRO A 232 9.18 -19.99 6.28
N VAL A 233 8.50 -20.92 5.61
CA VAL A 233 9.15 -21.88 4.73
C VAL A 233 9.78 -21.16 3.53
N SER A 234 10.80 -21.78 2.93
CA SER A 234 11.51 -21.19 1.78
C SER A 234 10.54 -20.79 0.67
N SER A 235 10.78 -19.63 0.07
CA SER A 235 10.08 -19.12 -1.12
C SER A 235 8.59 -18.78 -0.96
N VAL A 236 7.98 -18.93 0.22
CA VAL A 236 6.56 -18.59 0.43
C VAL A 236 6.25 -17.12 0.13
N GLN A 237 7.08 -16.19 0.62
CA GLN A 237 6.90 -14.76 0.35
C GLN A 237 7.08 -14.43 -1.14
N LYS A 238 7.97 -15.16 -1.83
CA LYS A 238 8.17 -15.02 -3.29
C LYS A 238 6.94 -15.52 -4.04
N ALA A 239 6.36 -16.65 -3.62
CA ALA A 239 5.15 -17.19 -4.20
C ALA A 239 3.97 -16.24 -4.00
N VAL A 240 3.73 -15.76 -2.78
CA VAL A 240 2.66 -14.80 -2.49
C VAL A 240 2.79 -13.56 -3.37
N ARG A 241 4.00 -12.98 -3.49
CA ARG A 241 4.24 -11.84 -4.39
C ARG A 241 3.83 -12.12 -5.84
N LEU A 242 4.16 -13.30 -6.36
CA LEU A 242 3.78 -13.68 -7.73
C LEU A 242 2.26 -13.86 -7.85
N LEU A 243 1.62 -14.51 -6.87
CA LEU A 243 0.19 -14.81 -6.94
C LEU A 243 -0.66 -13.54 -6.87
N ILE A 244 -0.36 -12.59 -5.97
CA ILE A 244 -1.15 -11.36 -5.83
C ILE A 244 -1.14 -10.46 -7.08
N GLU A 245 -0.24 -10.71 -8.04
CA GLU A 245 -0.18 -9.96 -9.30
C GLU A 245 -1.30 -10.31 -10.26
N HIS A 246 -1.82 -11.54 -10.19
CA HIS A 246 -2.81 -12.07 -11.13
C HIS A 246 -4.07 -12.59 -10.43
N TYR A 247 -3.97 -12.96 -9.15
CA TYR A 247 -5.04 -13.61 -8.39
C TYR A 247 -5.50 -12.76 -7.21
N GLU A 248 -6.75 -12.96 -6.80
CA GLU A 248 -7.25 -12.50 -5.52
C GLU A 248 -6.89 -13.54 -4.45
N VAL A 249 -5.87 -13.24 -3.65
CA VAL A 249 -5.32 -14.17 -2.67
C VAL A 249 -5.97 -13.96 -1.32
N PHE A 250 -6.42 -15.06 -0.69
CA PHE A 250 -6.89 -15.10 0.68
C PHE A 250 -6.09 -16.13 1.49
N PHE A 251 -5.76 -15.77 2.73
CA PHE A 251 -5.08 -16.65 3.68
C PHE A 251 -6.12 -17.33 4.56
N VAL A 252 -6.05 -18.65 4.67
CA VAL A 252 -7.02 -19.46 5.41
C VAL A 252 -6.37 -19.99 6.67
N ALA A 253 -6.89 -19.56 7.81
CA ALA A 253 -6.46 -20.00 9.13
C ALA A 253 -7.58 -20.77 9.85
N PRO A 254 -7.25 -21.73 10.72
CA PRO A 254 -8.24 -22.29 11.64
C PRO A 254 -8.78 -21.19 12.57
N PRO A 255 -10.01 -21.30 13.09
CA PRO A 255 -10.53 -20.35 14.05
C PRO A 255 -9.62 -20.30 15.30
N PRO A 256 -9.39 -19.13 15.89
CA PRO A 256 -8.51 -19.00 17.05
C PRO A 256 -9.01 -19.88 18.20
N LEU A 257 -8.13 -20.72 18.74
CA LEU A 257 -8.40 -21.48 19.96
C LEU A 257 -8.27 -20.56 21.19
N HIS A 258 -8.69 -21.03 22.36
CA HIS A 258 -8.56 -20.31 23.64
C HIS A 258 -7.08 -19.92 23.88
N GLY A 259 -6.67 -18.73 23.46
CA GLY A 259 -5.25 -18.33 23.42
C GLY A 259 -4.90 -17.14 22.53
N GLY A 260 -5.77 -16.71 21.62
CA GLY A 260 -5.61 -15.47 20.85
C GLY A 260 -5.42 -15.69 19.34
N TRP A 261 -4.93 -14.65 18.65
CA TRP A 261 -4.83 -14.58 17.17
C TRP A 261 -3.39 -14.79 16.68
N THR A 262 -2.78 -15.93 17.03
CA THR A 262 -1.37 -16.23 16.70
C THR A 262 -1.08 -16.24 15.20
N GLU A 263 -1.99 -16.79 14.41
CA GLU A 263 -1.91 -16.88 12.96
C GLU A 263 -2.03 -15.50 12.30
N MET A 264 -2.83 -14.61 12.87
CA MET A 264 -2.95 -13.23 12.39
C MET A 264 -1.64 -12.47 12.64
N ALA A 265 -1.08 -12.56 13.85
CA ALA A 265 0.21 -11.95 14.15
C ALA A 265 1.33 -12.48 13.22
N TRP A 266 1.32 -13.77 12.91
CA TRP A 266 2.25 -14.35 11.93
C TRP A 266 2.07 -13.77 10.52
N LEU A 267 0.83 -13.67 10.05
CA LEU A 267 0.54 -13.04 8.76
C LEU A 267 0.97 -11.58 8.75
N ASP A 268 0.73 -10.83 9.82
CA ASP A 268 1.14 -9.43 9.94
C ASP A 268 2.67 -9.28 9.87
N ASP A 269 3.43 -10.18 10.49
CA ASP A 269 4.91 -10.16 10.56
C ASP A 269 5.60 -10.58 9.25
N TYR A 270 5.01 -11.50 8.48
CA TYR A 270 5.69 -12.10 7.34
C TYR A 270 5.02 -11.86 5.99
N ILE A 271 3.72 -11.58 5.98
CA ILE A 271 2.97 -11.27 4.76
C ILE A 271 2.56 -9.80 4.73
N ASN A 272 2.13 -9.25 5.87
CA ASN A 272 1.84 -7.85 6.10
C ASN A 272 0.68 -7.33 5.23
N VAL A 273 0.80 -6.18 4.54
CA VAL A 273 -0.31 -5.54 3.81
C VAL A 273 -1.12 -6.51 2.92
N PRO A 274 -0.52 -7.40 2.11
CA PRO A 274 -1.27 -8.40 1.33
C PRO A 274 -2.24 -9.30 2.12
N ALA A 275 -2.00 -9.53 3.42
CA ALA A 275 -2.89 -10.33 4.27
C ALA A 275 -3.98 -9.49 4.98
N TRP A 276 -3.81 -8.17 5.04
CA TRP A 276 -4.74 -7.27 5.70
C TRP A 276 -6.11 -7.30 5.01
N ARG A 277 -7.15 -7.64 5.77
CA ARG A 277 -8.53 -7.91 5.28
C ARG A 277 -8.65 -9.05 4.25
N HIS A 278 -7.59 -9.82 4.04
CA HIS A 278 -7.52 -10.96 3.14
C HIS A 278 -7.31 -12.27 3.91
N THR A 279 -7.76 -12.34 5.17
CA THR A 279 -7.64 -13.52 6.03
C THR A 279 -9.02 -14.07 6.38
N ILE A 280 -9.23 -15.38 6.16
CA ILE A 280 -10.47 -16.09 6.43
C ILE A 280 -10.22 -17.13 7.52
N PHE A 281 -11.02 -17.05 8.59
CA PHE A 281 -10.98 -18.01 9.69
C PHE A 281 -12.11 -19.03 9.53
N THR A 282 -11.76 -20.28 9.21
CA THR A 282 -12.75 -21.34 9.06
C THR A 282 -12.16 -22.73 9.31
N PRO A 283 -12.89 -23.62 10.02
CA PRO A 283 -12.55 -25.03 10.09
C PRO A 283 -13.14 -25.86 8.92
N ARG A 284 -13.93 -25.21 8.04
CA ARG A 284 -14.65 -25.82 6.92
C ARG A 284 -14.13 -25.22 5.61
N ARG A 285 -13.01 -25.75 5.10
CA ARG A 285 -12.33 -25.24 3.89
C ARG A 285 -13.03 -25.66 2.61
N GLU A 286 -13.76 -26.76 2.64
CA GLU A 286 -14.58 -27.25 1.52
C GLU A 286 -15.73 -26.31 1.15
N LEU A 287 -16.12 -25.40 2.05
CA LEU A 287 -17.14 -24.39 1.81
C LEU A 287 -16.59 -23.15 1.07
N LEU A 288 -15.26 -23.04 0.92
CA LEU A 288 -14.65 -21.92 0.23
C LEU A 288 -14.83 -22.09 -1.28
N TYR A 289 -15.46 -21.09 -1.89
CA TYR A 289 -15.72 -21.05 -3.33
C TYR A 289 -14.66 -20.18 -4.02
N GLY A 290 -13.81 -20.79 -4.84
CA GLY A 290 -12.75 -20.13 -5.58
C GLY A 290 -12.06 -21.10 -6.53
N ASP A 291 -11.04 -20.64 -7.23
CA ASP A 291 -10.40 -21.39 -8.32
C ASP A 291 -9.37 -22.39 -7.79
N TYR A 292 -8.61 -22.01 -6.76
CA TYR A 292 -7.54 -22.85 -6.19
C TYR A 292 -7.52 -22.82 -4.66
N LEU A 293 -7.16 -23.96 -4.06
CA LEU A 293 -6.90 -24.10 -2.62
C LEU A 293 -5.55 -24.80 -2.41
N ILE A 294 -4.58 -24.06 -1.86
CA ILE A 294 -3.27 -24.60 -1.46
C ILE A 294 -3.36 -25.03 0.00
N THR A 295 -3.20 -26.33 0.28
CA THR A 295 -3.32 -26.88 1.65
C THR A 295 -2.46 -28.12 1.82
N SER A 296 -2.16 -28.48 3.08
CA SER A 296 -1.41 -29.69 3.38
C SER A 296 -2.30 -30.96 3.30
N PRO A 297 -1.78 -32.10 2.80
CA PRO A 297 -2.50 -33.39 2.76
C PRO A 297 -3.04 -33.87 4.12
N ARG A 298 -2.48 -33.38 5.23
CA ARG A 298 -2.87 -33.79 6.59
C ARG A 298 -4.21 -33.19 7.05
N GLN A 299 -4.81 -32.29 6.29
CA GLN A 299 -6.12 -31.71 6.60
C GLN A 299 -7.23 -32.60 6.02
N GLU A 300 -7.76 -33.52 6.84
CA GLU A 300 -8.84 -34.48 6.48
C GLU A 300 -10.15 -33.82 5.95
N LYS A 301 -10.28 -32.48 6.03
CA LYS A 301 -11.52 -31.74 5.73
C LYS A 301 -11.50 -30.95 4.42
N SER A 302 -10.55 -31.22 3.53
CA SER A 302 -10.53 -30.61 2.19
C SER A 302 -11.21 -31.49 1.12
N GLU A 303 -11.59 -32.72 1.47
CA GLU A 303 -12.34 -33.62 0.59
C GLU A 303 -13.72 -33.00 0.26
N GLY A 304 -13.97 -32.78 -1.04
CA GLY A 304 -15.20 -32.15 -1.53
C GLY A 304 -15.14 -30.63 -1.71
N SER A 305 -13.96 -30.01 -1.61
CA SER A 305 -13.77 -28.62 -2.05
C SER A 305 -14.14 -28.46 -3.53
N LEU A 306 -14.79 -27.34 -3.86
CA LEU A 306 -15.10 -26.97 -5.24
C LEU A 306 -13.90 -26.35 -5.96
N ALA A 307 -12.88 -25.92 -5.20
CA ALA A 307 -11.65 -25.35 -5.75
C ALA A 307 -10.68 -26.45 -6.22
N THR A 308 -9.81 -26.11 -7.17
CA THR A 308 -8.71 -27.00 -7.57
C THR A 308 -7.72 -27.12 -6.41
N LEU A 309 -7.58 -28.33 -5.85
CA LEU A 309 -6.72 -28.59 -4.70
C LEU A 309 -5.25 -28.72 -5.12
N LEU A 310 -4.37 -27.90 -4.52
CA LEU A 310 -2.92 -28.03 -4.62
C LEU A 310 -2.39 -28.53 -3.27
N GLU A 311 -2.04 -29.81 -3.23
CA GLU A 311 -1.57 -30.47 -2.01
C GLU A 311 -0.09 -30.17 -1.72
N TYR A 312 0.17 -29.18 -0.88
CA TYR A 312 1.51 -28.78 -0.49
C TYR A 312 2.23 -29.87 0.32
N GLY A 313 3.40 -30.27 -0.14
CA GLY A 313 4.19 -31.39 0.40
C GLY A 313 3.90 -32.75 -0.27
N SER A 314 3.05 -32.78 -1.31
CA SER A 314 2.88 -33.95 -2.18
C SER A 314 4.07 -34.14 -3.12
N ASP A 315 4.09 -35.25 -3.88
CA ASP A 315 5.11 -35.51 -4.89
C ASP A 315 5.10 -34.48 -6.03
N THR A 316 3.95 -33.85 -6.30
CA THR A 316 3.79 -32.84 -7.37
C THR A 316 4.08 -31.43 -6.88
N PHE A 317 3.60 -31.07 -5.69
CA PHE A 317 3.77 -29.72 -5.11
C PHE A 317 4.57 -29.80 -3.81
N LYS A 318 5.81 -30.27 -3.91
CA LYS A 318 6.65 -30.55 -2.74
C LYS A 318 7.07 -29.28 -2.00
N THR A 319 7.26 -28.18 -2.73
CA THR A 319 7.79 -26.91 -2.26
C THR A 319 7.04 -25.73 -2.89
N TRP A 320 7.27 -24.53 -2.36
CA TRP A 320 6.72 -23.30 -2.95
C TRP A 320 7.34 -22.93 -4.29
N GLU A 321 8.53 -23.45 -4.64
CA GLU A 321 9.08 -23.28 -5.99
C GLU A 321 8.28 -24.08 -7.02
N ASP A 322 7.79 -25.28 -6.68
CA ASP A 322 6.93 -26.07 -7.57
C ASP A 322 5.59 -25.35 -7.82
N ILE A 323 5.04 -24.70 -6.79
CA ILE A 323 3.83 -23.87 -6.91
C ILE A 323 4.10 -22.63 -7.77
N ILE A 324 5.24 -21.96 -7.57
CA ILE A 324 5.67 -20.83 -8.41
C ILE A 324 5.75 -21.26 -9.87
N GLU A 325 6.40 -22.38 -10.17
CA GLU A 325 6.54 -22.90 -11.52
C GLU A 325 5.17 -23.20 -12.15
N TYR A 326 4.29 -23.87 -11.41
CA TYR A 326 2.93 -24.16 -11.87
C TYR A 326 2.16 -22.90 -12.27
N PHE A 327 2.13 -21.87 -11.41
CA PHE A 327 1.40 -20.63 -11.71
C PHE A 327 2.11 -19.75 -12.74
N SER A 328 3.43 -19.85 -12.88
CA SER A 328 4.16 -19.15 -13.94
C SER A 328 3.79 -19.67 -15.33
N HIS A 329 3.51 -20.97 -15.46
CA HIS A 329 3.03 -21.54 -16.72
C HIS A 329 1.57 -21.18 -17.03
N LEU A 330 0.74 -20.97 -16.00
CA LEU A 330 -0.65 -20.54 -16.16
C LEU A 330 -0.77 -19.04 -16.49
N GLY A 331 0.06 -18.20 -15.86
CA GLY A 331 0.04 -16.74 -16.05
C GLY A 331 0.76 -16.24 -17.31
N GLY A 332 1.32 -17.15 -18.12
CA GLY A 332 1.93 -16.86 -19.42
C GLY A 332 0.97 -16.98 -20.61
N GLN A 333 -0.35 -17.04 -20.37
CA GLN A 333 -1.39 -17.10 -21.41
C GLN A 333 -2.06 -15.75 -21.65
#